data_AF-A0A6M2D2P1-F1
#
_entry.id   AF-A0A6M2D2P1-F1
#
_cell.length_a   1.000
_cell.length_b   1.000
_cell.length_c   1.000
_cell.angle_alpha   90.00
_cell.angle_beta   90.00
_cell.angle_gamma   90.00
#
_symmetry.space_group_name_H-M   'P 1'
#
loop_
_entity.id
_entity.type
_entity.pdbx_description
1 polymer ?
#
loop_
_entity_poly.entity_id
_entity_poly.type
_entity_poly.pdbx_seq_one_letter_code
_entity_poly.pdbx_strand_id
1 'polypeptide(L)'
;NVPFVNGAYLINGSLVKSREKFPSFINGLLDPDMAFCKNMRDKGIFMFMTNMDNYGHLLNAETFDIRHKNPDFYEIYSNQKDWERRYLHENYTKVLDPSYKVDMPCPDVYWFPVVSEIFCEHLIQIMENFGKWSSGTNEDERLAGGYENVPTRDIHMNQVGLEQHWLYFLREYIRPVQEKVFVGYFHDPPKAIMNFVVRYHPEEQYFLRPHHDSSTYTINIALNRPHIDYEGGGCHFLRYNCSVVDLKRGWSLMHPGRLTHYHEGLAVTKGTRYIMVSFVDP
;
A
#
# COMPACT_ATOMS: atom_id res chain seq x y z
N ASN A 1 -35.85 -18.68 6.87
CA ASN A 1 -36.64 -18.33 5.67
C ASN A 1 -36.67 -16.82 5.59
N VAL A 2 -36.27 -16.24 4.46
CA VAL A 2 -36.16 -14.79 4.27
C VAL A 2 -36.87 -14.38 2.97
N PRO A 3 -37.40 -13.15 2.88
CA PRO A 3 -38.13 -12.72 1.69
C PRO A 3 -37.21 -12.34 0.52
N PHE A 4 -35.92 -12.10 0.75
CA PHE A 4 -34.96 -11.66 -0.25
C PHE A 4 -33.59 -12.29 -0.02
N VAL A 5 -32.92 -12.71 -1.10
CA VAL A 5 -31.54 -13.20 -1.12
C VAL A 5 -30.86 -12.68 -2.38
N ASN A 6 -29.57 -12.34 -2.28
CA ASN A 6 -28.75 -11.92 -3.42
C ASN A 6 -27.28 -12.36 -3.20
N GLY A 7 -26.42 -12.09 -4.19
CA GLY A 7 -24.99 -12.40 -4.12
C GLY A 7 -24.68 -13.88 -4.40
N ALA A 8 -24.82 -14.75 -3.41
CA ALA A 8 -24.49 -16.17 -3.54
C ALA A 8 -25.59 -17.07 -2.97
N TYR A 9 -26.13 -17.95 -3.80
CA TYR A 9 -27.20 -18.88 -3.41
C TYR A 9 -27.14 -20.17 -4.24
N LEU A 10 -27.64 -21.26 -3.64
CA LEU A 10 -27.77 -22.56 -4.28
C LEU A 10 -29.25 -22.84 -4.60
N ILE A 11 -29.54 -23.29 -5.81
CA ILE A 11 -30.89 -23.64 -6.26
C ILE A 11 -30.94 -25.14 -6.55
N ASN A 12 -31.95 -25.83 -6.01
CA ASN A 12 -32.17 -27.23 -6.34
C ASN A 12 -32.45 -27.39 -7.84
N GLY A 13 -31.68 -28.25 -8.52
CA GLY A 13 -31.79 -28.46 -9.97
C GLY A 13 -33.17 -28.93 -10.46
N SER A 14 -34.02 -29.50 -9.59
CA SER A 14 -35.40 -29.83 -9.95
C SER A 14 -36.25 -28.58 -10.27
N LEU A 15 -35.97 -27.44 -9.62
CA LEU A 15 -36.66 -26.17 -9.85
C LEU A 15 -36.33 -25.59 -11.22
N VAL A 16 -35.06 -25.70 -11.65
CA VAL A 16 -34.59 -25.25 -12.97
C VAL A 16 -35.21 -26.08 -14.10
N LYS A 17 -35.51 -27.36 -13.85
CA LYS A 17 -36.15 -28.25 -14.82
C LYS A 17 -37.68 -28.08 -14.89
N SER A 18 -38.28 -27.43 -13.90
CA SER A 18 -39.72 -27.23 -13.83
C SER A 18 -40.14 -25.99 -14.62
N ARG A 19 -41.08 -26.13 -15.57
CA ARG A 19 -41.66 -24.97 -16.27
C ARG A 19 -42.45 -24.06 -15.34
N GLU A 20 -43.19 -24.65 -14.40
CA GLU A 20 -43.99 -23.90 -13.41
C GLU A 20 -43.09 -23.23 -12.37
N LYS A 21 -42.12 -23.98 -11.82
CA LYS A 21 -41.25 -23.53 -10.73
C LYS A 21 -39.92 -22.89 -11.16
N PHE A 22 -39.79 -22.58 -12.45
CA PHE A 22 -38.55 -22.02 -13.00
C PHE A 22 -38.13 -20.72 -12.28
N PRO A 23 -36.86 -20.61 -11.84
CA PRO A 23 -36.33 -19.41 -11.19
C PRO A 23 -36.07 -18.29 -12.22
N SER A 24 -37.11 -17.55 -12.58
CA SER A 24 -37.03 -16.42 -13.53
C SER A 24 -36.51 -15.16 -12.85
N PHE A 25 -35.65 -14.41 -13.55
CA PHE A 25 -35.14 -13.08 -13.15
C PHE A 25 -35.93 -11.93 -13.79
N ILE A 26 -37.08 -12.21 -14.40
CA ILE A 26 -37.89 -11.21 -15.11
C ILE A 26 -39.25 -11.11 -14.41
N ASN A 27 -39.63 -9.89 -14.00
CA ASN A 27 -40.96 -9.57 -13.49
C ASN A 27 -41.23 -8.06 -13.60
N GLY A 28 -41.94 -7.64 -14.65
CA GLY A 28 -42.31 -6.24 -14.87
C GLY A 28 -41.08 -5.33 -14.98
N LEU A 29 -41.07 -4.26 -14.17
CA LEU A 29 -39.99 -3.27 -14.10
C LEU A 29 -39.06 -3.48 -12.89
N LEU A 30 -39.17 -4.61 -12.20
CA LEU A 30 -38.27 -4.91 -11.07
C LEU A 30 -36.86 -5.19 -11.58
N ASP A 31 -35.85 -4.84 -10.77
CA ASP A 31 -34.49 -5.30 -11.03
C ASP A 31 -34.43 -6.84 -10.95
N PRO A 32 -33.41 -7.46 -11.59
CA PRO A 32 -33.30 -8.91 -11.69
C PRO A 32 -33.35 -9.65 -10.34
N ASP A 33 -32.74 -9.12 -9.29
CA ASP A 33 -32.66 -9.79 -7.97
C ASP A 33 -34.01 -9.69 -7.24
N MET A 34 -34.65 -8.52 -7.29
CA MET A 34 -36.01 -8.36 -6.78
C MET A 34 -37.01 -9.23 -7.56
N ALA A 35 -36.89 -9.28 -8.88
CA ALA A 35 -37.74 -10.09 -9.75
C ALA A 35 -37.59 -11.58 -9.43
N PHE A 36 -36.36 -12.07 -9.29
CA PHE A 36 -36.07 -13.44 -8.86
C PHE A 36 -36.74 -13.75 -7.52
N CYS A 37 -36.48 -12.95 -6.49
CA CYS A 37 -37.02 -13.20 -5.16
C CYS A 37 -38.55 -13.15 -5.16
N LYS A 38 -39.17 -12.20 -5.87
CA LYS A 38 -40.62 -12.11 -6.01
C LYS A 38 -41.21 -13.35 -6.69
N ASN A 39 -40.64 -13.76 -7.82
CA ASN A 39 -41.11 -14.92 -8.57
C ASN A 39 -41.05 -16.20 -7.73
N MET A 40 -40.01 -16.38 -6.91
CA MET A 40 -39.90 -17.53 -6.02
C MET A 40 -40.98 -17.52 -4.92
N ARG A 41 -41.24 -16.35 -4.32
CA ARG A 41 -42.31 -16.18 -3.33
C ARG A 41 -43.70 -16.43 -3.91
N ASP A 42 -44.00 -15.90 -5.09
CA ASP A 42 -45.29 -16.10 -5.77
C ASP A 42 -45.58 -17.59 -6.05
N LYS A 43 -44.51 -18.40 -6.20
CA LYS A 43 -44.58 -19.86 -6.42
C LYS A 43 -44.54 -20.68 -5.12
N GLY A 44 -44.57 -20.02 -3.96
CA GLY A 44 -44.50 -20.66 -2.65
C GLY A 44 -43.15 -21.34 -2.35
N ILE A 45 -42.07 -20.94 -3.03
CA ILE A 45 -40.74 -21.51 -2.82
C ILE A 45 -40.01 -20.67 -1.78
N PHE A 46 -39.58 -21.31 -0.69
CA PHE A 46 -38.82 -20.65 0.36
C PHE A 46 -37.39 -20.35 -0.07
N MET A 47 -36.89 -19.19 0.36
CA MET A 47 -35.50 -18.80 0.22
C MET A 47 -34.87 -18.83 1.61
N PHE A 48 -33.87 -19.68 1.78
CA PHE A 48 -33.18 -19.88 3.05
C PHE A 48 -31.85 -19.14 3.03
N MET A 49 -31.51 -18.53 4.17
CA MET A 49 -30.22 -17.92 4.43
C MET A 49 -29.61 -18.64 5.62
N THR A 50 -28.33 -19.00 5.52
CA THR A 50 -27.55 -19.58 6.62
C THR A 50 -26.44 -18.61 7.00
N ASN A 51 -26.31 -18.37 8.29
CA ASN A 51 -25.22 -17.65 8.93
C ASN A 51 -24.54 -18.53 10.00
N MET A 52 -24.69 -19.85 9.87
CA MET A 52 -24.16 -20.83 10.83
C MET A 52 -22.62 -20.95 10.75
N ASP A 53 -22.04 -20.62 9.59
CA ASP A 53 -20.60 -20.56 9.36
C ASP A 53 -20.19 -19.22 8.73
N ASN A 54 -18.89 -18.94 8.75
CA ASN A 54 -18.32 -17.82 8.00
C ASN A 54 -18.03 -18.25 6.55
N TYR A 55 -18.92 -17.88 5.63
CA TYR A 55 -18.79 -18.21 4.20
C TYR A 55 -17.97 -17.19 3.39
N GLY A 56 -17.75 -15.98 3.91
CA GLY A 56 -17.04 -14.92 3.19
C GLY A 56 -17.51 -13.52 3.57
N HIS A 57 -17.25 -12.56 2.68
CA HIS A 57 -17.66 -11.17 2.81
C HIS A 57 -18.00 -10.60 1.43
N LEU A 58 -18.72 -9.47 1.40
CA LEU A 58 -19.06 -8.77 0.16
C LEU A 58 -18.07 -7.63 -0.08
N LEU A 59 -17.70 -7.42 -1.34
CA LEU A 59 -16.88 -6.28 -1.76
C LEU A 59 -17.75 -5.05 -1.94
N ASN A 60 -17.21 -3.89 -1.57
CA ASN A 60 -17.79 -2.60 -1.89
C ASN A 60 -17.28 -2.15 -3.27
N ALA A 61 -18.18 -2.12 -4.27
CA ALA A 61 -17.85 -1.66 -5.62
C ALA A 61 -18.21 -0.19 -5.89
N GLU A 62 -18.79 0.53 -4.91
CA GLU A 62 -19.32 1.89 -5.12
C GLU A 62 -18.24 2.91 -5.47
N THR A 63 -17.03 2.75 -4.92
CA THR A 63 -15.91 3.70 -5.09
C THR A 63 -14.88 3.24 -6.12
N PHE A 64 -15.11 2.11 -6.80
CA PHE A 64 -14.09 1.47 -7.64
C PHE A 64 -13.91 2.21 -8.98
N ASP A 65 -12.78 2.89 -9.14
CA ASP A 65 -12.48 3.66 -10.35
C ASP A 65 -11.53 2.90 -11.31
N ILE A 66 -12.12 2.33 -12.36
CA ILE A 66 -11.40 1.56 -13.40
C ILE A 66 -10.44 2.40 -14.26
N ARG A 67 -10.46 3.73 -14.15
CA ARG A 67 -9.58 4.61 -14.93
C ARG A 67 -8.17 4.69 -14.36
N HIS A 68 -8.00 4.37 -13.07
CA HIS A 68 -6.69 4.34 -12.45
C HIS A 68 -5.82 3.21 -13.01
N LYS A 69 -4.51 3.42 -13.06
CA LYS A 69 -3.57 2.32 -13.23
C LYS A 69 -3.57 1.51 -11.94
N ASN A 70 -3.82 0.20 -12.04
CA ASN A 70 -3.97 -0.70 -10.88
C ASN A 70 -5.04 -0.23 -9.87
N PRO A 71 -6.33 -0.17 -10.25
CA PRO A 71 -7.41 0.40 -9.44
C PRO A 71 -7.50 -0.17 -8.01
N ASP A 72 -7.28 -1.48 -7.86
CA ASP A 72 -7.31 -2.16 -6.56
C ASP A 72 -6.37 -1.51 -5.52
N PHE A 73 -5.30 -0.83 -5.96
CA PHE A 73 -4.35 -0.15 -5.08
C PHE A 73 -5.00 0.99 -4.27
N TYR A 74 -6.06 1.61 -4.82
CA TYR A 74 -6.81 2.71 -4.21
C TYR A 74 -7.91 2.21 -3.25
N GLU A 75 -8.11 0.90 -3.12
CA GLU A 75 -9.22 0.32 -2.36
C GLU A 75 -8.90 0.06 -0.87
N ILE A 76 -7.85 0.69 -0.33
CA ILE A 76 -7.34 0.47 1.03
C ILE A 76 -8.40 0.70 2.12
N TYR A 77 -9.39 1.56 1.86
CA TYR A 77 -10.50 1.85 2.77
C TYR A 77 -11.72 0.98 2.49
N SER A 78 -12.19 1.01 1.24
CA SER A 78 -13.46 0.43 0.84
C SER A 78 -13.45 -1.10 0.91
N ASN A 79 -12.29 -1.71 0.68
CA ASN A 79 -12.09 -3.16 0.66
C ASN A 79 -10.82 -3.56 1.42
N GLN A 80 -10.61 -2.97 2.61
CA GLN A 80 -9.36 -3.11 3.39
C GLN A 80 -8.88 -4.55 3.54
N LYS A 81 -9.77 -5.49 3.89
CA LYS A 81 -9.40 -6.90 4.09
C LYS A 81 -8.82 -7.56 2.83
N ASP A 82 -9.35 -7.25 1.66
CA ASP A 82 -8.85 -7.77 0.38
C ASP A 82 -7.59 -7.03 -0.06
N TRP A 83 -7.53 -5.73 0.21
CA TRP A 83 -6.34 -4.91 0.02
C TRP A 83 -5.17 -5.46 0.83
N GLU A 84 -5.36 -5.73 2.12
CA GLU A 84 -4.36 -6.30 3.03
C GLU A 84 -3.83 -7.65 2.51
N ARG A 85 -4.74 -8.55 2.13
CA ARG A 85 -4.38 -9.87 1.59
C ARG A 85 -3.53 -9.78 0.32
N ARG A 86 -3.74 -8.75 -0.49
CA ARG A 86 -3.03 -8.55 -1.75
C ARG A 86 -1.71 -7.80 -1.57
N TYR A 87 -1.69 -6.81 -0.69
CA TYR A 87 -0.67 -5.77 -0.68
C TYR A 87 0.19 -5.73 0.57
N LEU A 88 -0.19 -6.36 1.67
CA LEU A 88 0.70 -6.54 2.81
C LEU A 88 1.63 -7.73 2.59
N HIS A 89 2.83 -7.63 3.16
CA HIS A 89 3.74 -8.75 3.18
C HIS A 89 3.14 -9.89 4.03
N GLU A 90 3.27 -11.13 3.58
CA GLU A 90 2.78 -12.33 4.28
C GLU A 90 3.28 -12.50 5.73
N ASN A 91 4.38 -11.83 6.09
CA ASN A 91 5.02 -11.89 7.40
C ASN A 91 4.84 -10.59 8.19
N TYR A 92 4.13 -9.59 7.64
CA TYR A 92 3.92 -8.31 8.32
C TYR A 92 3.24 -8.48 9.68
N THR A 93 2.21 -9.33 9.77
CA THR A 93 1.52 -9.58 11.05
C THR A 93 2.43 -10.16 12.12
N LYS A 94 3.45 -10.95 11.73
CA LYS A 94 4.45 -11.48 12.67
C LYS A 94 5.33 -10.36 13.24
N VAL A 95 5.58 -9.29 12.49
CA VAL A 95 6.35 -8.12 12.96
C VAL A 95 5.67 -7.48 14.17
N LEU A 96 4.35 -7.54 14.26
CA LEU A 96 3.56 -6.95 15.35
C LEU A 96 3.50 -7.82 16.62
N ASP A 97 3.87 -9.11 16.53
CA ASP A 97 3.88 -10.00 17.70
C ASP A 97 4.84 -9.46 18.77
N PRO A 98 4.44 -9.28 20.04
CA PRO A 98 5.31 -8.77 21.09
C PRO A 98 6.64 -9.53 21.25
N SER A 99 6.67 -10.83 20.90
CA SER A 99 7.86 -11.67 20.98
C SER A 99 8.79 -11.55 19.76
N TYR A 100 8.29 -11.03 18.64
CA TYR A 100 9.09 -10.87 17.42
C TYR A 100 10.09 -9.74 17.58
N LYS A 101 11.38 -10.05 17.43
CA LYS A 101 12.45 -9.06 17.43
C LYS A 101 12.63 -8.51 16.01
N VAL A 102 12.35 -7.22 15.83
CA VAL A 102 12.59 -6.52 14.57
C VAL A 102 14.10 -6.41 14.33
N ASP A 103 14.53 -6.69 13.09
CA ASP A 103 15.94 -6.58 12.72
C ASP A 103 16.40 -5.12 12.84
N MET A 104 17.64 -4.94 13.30
CA MET A 104 18.23 -3.61 13.50
C MET A 104 19.65 -3.60 12.90
N PRO A 105 19.78 -3.49 11.56
CA PRO A 105 21.07 -3.59 10.87
C PRO A 105 22.08 -2.49 11.26
N CYS A 106 21.60 -1.32 11.66
CA CYS A 106 22.42 -0.24 12.23
C CYS A 106 21.77 0.26 13.53
N PRO A 107 22.51 0.92 14.45
CA PRO A 107 21.94 1.46 15.67
C PRO A 107 20.71 2.34 15.39
N ASP A 108 19.57 2.03 16.01
CA ASP A 108 18.27 2.71 15.83
C ASP A 108 17.75 2.79 14.38
N VAL A 109 18.22 1.89 13.51
CA VAL A 109 17.70 1.67 12.16
C VAL A 109 17.03 0.31 12.13
N TYR A 110 15.71 0.30 12.14
CA TYR A 110 14.90 -0.92 12.13
C TYR A 110 14.58 -1.37 10.70
N TRP A 111 14.52 -2.68 10.47
CA TRP A 111 14.28 -3.26 9.16
C TRP A 111 13.24 -4.38 9.24
N PHE A 112 12.15 -4.25 8.51
CA PHE A 112 11.01 -5.18 8.60
C PHE A 112 10.24 -5.34 7.28
N PRO A 113 9.62 -6.51 7.03
CA PRO A 113 8.70 -6.69 5.91
C PRO A 113 7.40 -5.93 6.14
N VAL A 114 6.89 -5.22 5.13
CA VAL A 114 5.64 -4.47 5.25
C VAL A 114 4.68 -4.69 4.08
N VAL A 115 5.18 -4.64 2.85
CA VAL A 115 4.34 -4.74 1.65
C VAL A 115 4.72 -5.92 0.77
N SER A 116 3.75 -6.42 0.00
CA SER A 116 3.94 -7.54 -0.90
C SER A 116 4.73 -7.14 -2.15
N GLU A 117 5.18 -8.13 -2.91
CA GLU A 117 5.83 -7.90 -4.20
C GLU A 117 4.89 -7.21 -5.20
N ILE A 118 3.60 -7.57 -5.17
CA ILE A 118 2.55 -7.00 -6.03
C ILE A 118 2.34 -5.51 -5.68
N PHE A 119 2.37 -5.15 -4.40
CA PHE A 119 2.30 -3.73 -4.00
C PHE A 119 3.45 -2.94 -4.64
N CYS A 120 4.66 -3.46 -4.53
CA CYS A 120 5.84 -2.77 -5.04
C CYS A 120 5.78 -2.59 -6.56
N GLU A 121 5.41 -3.66 -7.28
CA GLU A 121 5.22 -3.61 -8.73
C GLU A 121 4.13 -2.61 -9.13
N HIS A 122 2.96 -2.68 -8.48
CA HIS A 122 1.84 -1.81 -8.81
C HIS A 122 2.15 -0.34 -8.53
N LEU A 123 2.86 -0.03 -7.44
CA LEU A 123 3.27 1.33 -7.11
C LEU A 123 4.24 1.87 -8.17
N ILE A 124 5.26 1.10 -8.57
CA ILE A 124 6.18 1.49 -9.65
C ILE A 124 5.40 1.75 -10.95
N GLN A 125 4.48 0.86 -11.32
CA GLN A 125 3.66 1.03 -12.52
C GLN A 125 2.77 2.30 -12.46
N ILE A 126 2.22 2.65 -11.30
CA ILE A 126 1.46 3.90 -11.12
C ILE A 126 2.38 5.12 -11.36
N MET A 127 3.57 5.11 -10.77
CA MET A 127 4.54 6.21 -10.92
C MET A 127 5.03 6.36 -12.36
N GLU A 128 5.42 5.27 -13.01
CA GLU A 128 5.86 5.29 -14.41
C GLU A 128 4.72 5.62 -15.38
N ASN A 129 3.47 5.22 -15.08
CA ASN A 129 2.30 5.63 -15.87
C ASN A 129 2.03 7.14 -15.76
N PHE A 130 2.29 7.74 -14.59
CA PHE A 130 2.23 9.20 -14.43
C PHE A 130 3.37 9.89 -15.19
N GLY A 131 4.59 9.35 -15.11
CA GLY A 131 5.73 9.69 -15.97
C GLY A 131 6.36 11.08 -15.76
N LYS A 132 5.75 11.96 -14.95
CA LYS A 132 6.23 13.31 -14.67
C LYS A 132 7.12 13.34 -13.43
N TRP A 133 8.27 12.66 -13.54
CA TRP A 133 9.34 12.70 -12.54
C TRP A 133 9.93 14.11 -12.44
N SER A 134 10.27 14.53 -11.23
CA SER A 134 11.01 15.79 -11.03
C SER A 134 12.37 15.79 -11.73
N SER A 135 12.96 16.96 -11.84
CA SER A 135 14.28 17.15 -12.45
C SER A 135 15.44 16.70 -11.55
N GLY A 136 15.22 16.48 -10.25
CA GLY A 136 16.29 16.27 -9.28
C GLY A 136 17.14 17.52 -9.04
N THR A 137 16.59 18.70 -9.33
CA THR A 137 17.23 20.02 -9.10
C THR A 137 16.64 20.69 -7.86
N ASN A 138 17.38 21.62 -7.25
CA ASN A 138 16.89 22.33 -6.06
C ASN A 138 15.62 23.15 -6.33
N GLU A 139 15.29 23.46 -7.58
CA GLU A 139 14.04 24.13 -7.93
C GLU A 139 12.93 23.08 -8.06
N ASP A 140 11.92 23.18 -7.19
CA ASP A 140 10.76 22.30 -7.19
C ASP A 140 9.46 23.08 -6.97
N GLU A 141 8.75 23.35 -8.06
CA GLU A 141 7.47 24.06 -8.08
C GLU A 141 6.35 23.35 -7.30
N ARG A 142 6.53 22.06 -6.96
CA ARG A 142 5.56 21.27 -6.19
C ARG A 142 5.62 21.58 -4.70
N LEU A 143 6.74 22.12 -4.22
CA LEU A 143 6.95 22.46 -2.82
C LEU A 143 6.52 23.90 -2.52
N ALA A 144 5.95 24.11 -1.33
CA ALA A 144 5.66 25.45 -0.84
C ALA A 144 6.97 26.22 -0.64
N GLY A 145 7.28 27.12 -1.57
CA GLY A 145 8.53 27.90 -1.58
C GLY A 145 9.47 27.59 -2.75
N GLY A 146 9.17 26.60 -3.59
CA GLY A 146 9.88 26.38 -4.85
C GLY A 146 11.31 25.83 -4.72
N TYR A 147 11.77 25.50 -3.49
CA TYR A 147 13.15 25.11 -3.23
C TYR A 147 13.27 23.85 -2.37
N GLU A 148 13.96 22.85 -2.89
CA GLU A 148 14.30 21.60 -2.22
C GLU A 148 15.78 21.60 -1.82
N ASN A 149 16.06 21.52 -0.51
CA ASN A 149 17.44 21.56 -0.01
C ASN A 149 18.27 20.36 -0.45
N VAL A 150 17.63 19.21 -0.68
CA VAL A 150 18.29 17.95 -1.04
C VAL A 150 17.42 17.27 -2.09
N PRO A 151 17.55 17.67 -3.37
CA PRO A 151 16.58 17.27 -4.36
C PRO A 151 16.72 15.82 -4.77
N THR A 152 15.58 15.19 -5.02
CA THR A 152 15.49 13.85 -5.59
C THR A 152 14.71 13.83 -6.88
N ARG A 153 14.94 12.81 -7.70
CA ARG A 153 14.11 12.51 -8.87
C ARG A 153 12.95 11.63 -8.43
N ASP A 154 11.80 12.25 -8.22
CA ASP A 154 10.68 11.63 -7.50
C ASP A 154 9.30 12.04 -8.01
N ILE A 155 8.29 11.34 -7.50
CA ILE A 155 6.87 11.65 -7.65
C ILE A 155 6.22 11.54 -6.27
N HIS A 156 5.50 12.60 -5.88
CA HIS A 156 4.76 12.65 -4.63
C HIS A 156 3.41 11.94 -4.74
N MET A 157 2.95 11.35 -3.63
CA MET A 157 1.66 10.64 -3.57
C MET A 157 0.47 11.51 -3.96
N ASN A 158 0.51 12.82 -3.65
CA ASN A 158 -0.57 13.75 -4.01
C ASN A 158 -0.71 13.93 -5.54
N GLN A 159 0.39 13.85 -6.30
CA GLN A 159 0.39 13.98 -7.76
C GLN A 159 -0.34 12.82 -8.45
N VAL A 160 -0.45 11.67 -7.79
CA VAL A 160 -1.09 10.45 -8.28
C VAL A 160 -2.37 10.07 -7.51
N GLY A 161 -2.90 11.00 -6.70
CA GLY A 161 -4.14 10.81 -5.94
C GLY A 161 -4.05 9.81 -4.78
N LEU A 162 -2.84 9.46 -4.35
CA LEU A 162 -2.58 8.48 -3.29
C LEU A 162 -2.31 9.09 -1.92
N GLU A 163 -2.30 10.42 -1.76
CA GLU A 163 -1.95 11.08 -0.50
C GLU A 163 -2.75 10.53 0.70
N GLN A 164 -4.08 10.56 0.61
CA GLN A 164 -4.92 10.08 1.71
C GLN A 164 -4.68 8.58 1.95
N HIS A 165 -4.71 7.78 0.89
CA HIS A 165 -4.47 6.33 0.93
C HIS A 165 -3.16 5.99 1.66
N TRP A 166 -2.12 6.78 1.37
CA TRP A 166 -0.81 6.62 1.97
C TRP A 166 -0.78 7.05 3.44
N LEU A 167 -1.43 8.17 3.80
CA LEU A 167 -1.57 8.57 5.22
C LEU A 167 -2.30 7.51 6.04
N TYR A 168 -3.30 6.86 5.45
CA TYR A 168 -3.97 5.72 6.07
C TYR A 168 -3.04 4.50 6.19
N PHE A 169 -2.26 4.21 5.16
CA PHE A 169 -1.23 3.18 5.23
C PHE A 169 -0.22 3.44 6.36
N LEU A 170 0.24 4.69 6.54
CA LEU A 170 1.11 5.06 7.65
C LEU A 170 0.45 4.83 9.00
N ARG A 171 -0.81 5.24 9.14
CA ARG A 171 -1.60 5.10 10.37
C ARG A 171 -1.82 3.64 10.75
N GLU A 172 -2.25 2.80 9.81
CA GLU A 172 -2.67 1.43 10.10
C GLU A 172 -1.51 0.44 10.10
N TYR A 173 -0.45 0.66 9.30
CA TYR A 173 0.60 -0.35 9.09
C TYR A 173 2.01 0.07 9.52
N ILE A 174 2.29 1.37 9.63
CA ILE A 174 3.62 1.84 10.05
C ILE A 174 3.62 2.25 11.52
N ARG A 175 2.60 3.01 11.96
CA ARG A 175 2.46 3.45 13.36
C ARG A 175 2.56 2.29 14.35
N PRO A 176 1.90 1.13 14.16
CA PRO A 176 2.02 0.02 15.13
C PRO A 176 3.44 -0.54 15.25
N VAL A 177 4.19 -0.59 14.14
CA VAL A 177 5.61 -1.02 14.17
C VAL A 177 6.46 0.06 14.84
N GLN A 178 6.23 1.33 14.53
CA GLN A 178 6.91 2.46 15.15
C GLN A 178 6.73 2.46 16.67
N GLU A 179 5.49 2.36 17.16
CA GLU A 179 5.18 2.38 18.60
C GLU A 179 5.86 1.21 19.34
N LYS A 180 6.00 0.07 18.65
CA LYS A 180 6.70 -1.10 19.19
C LYS A 180 8.21 -0.88 19.32
N VAL A 181 8.86 -0.29 18.31
CA VAL A 181 10.33 -0.15 18.28
C VAL A 181 10.83 1.11 19.00
N PHE A 182 10.04 2.18 19.00
CA PHE A 182 10.33 3.42 19.72
C PHE A 182 9.36 3.59 20.90
N VAL A 183 9.51 2.72 21.89
CA VAL A 183 8.67 2.69 23.09
C VAL A 183 8.66 4.07 23.77
N GLY A 184 7.47 4.62 23.95
CA GLY A 184 7.25 5.94 24.56
C GLY A 184 6.98 7.07 23.56
N TYR A 185 7.15 6.83 22.26
CA TYR A 185 6.70 7.76 21.22
C TYR A 185 5.31 7.35 20.69
N PHE A 186 4.34 8.26 20.78
CA PHE A 186 2.97 8.05 20.35
C PHE A 186 2.42 9.27 19.62
N HIS A 187 1.86 9.07 18.42
CA HIS A 187 1.15 10.09 17.66
C HIS A 187 0.13 9.45 16.70
N ASP A 188 -1.16 9.71 16.94
CA ASP A 188 -2.26 9.24 16.09
C ASP A 188 -3.22 10.39 15.72
N PRO A 189 -3.45 10.68 14.42
CA PRO A 189 -2.78 10.09 13.27
C PRO A 189 -1.34 10.59 13.10
N PRO A 190 -0.42 9.76 12.59
CA PRO A 190 0.89 10.24 12.17
C PRO A 190 0.72 11.26 11.04
N LYS A 191 1.57 12.29 11.01
CA LYS A 191 1.54 13.34 10.00
C LYS A 191 2.69 13.16 9.04
N ALA A 192 2.42 13.16 7.74
CA ALA A 192 3.48 13.15 6.74
C ALA A 192 3.08 14.01 5.55
N ILE A 193 3.81 15.11 5.33
CA ILE A 193 3.59 16.00 4.17
C ILE A 193 4.39 15.49 2.97
N MET A 194 5.60 14.98 3.23
CA MET A 194 6.52 14.51 2.19
C MET A 194 6.42 12.99 2.08
N ASN A 195 5.63 12.52 1.11
CA ASN A 195 5.46 11.11 0.77
C ASN A 195 5.69 10.93 -0.72
N PHE A 196 6.75 10.23 -1.11
CA PHE A 196 7.21 10.24 -2.50
C PHE A 196 8.00 8.98 -2.86
N VAL A 197 7.88 8.56 -4.12
CA VAL A 197 8.72 7.51 -4.70
C VAL A 197 9.91 8.18 -5.35
N VAL A 198 11.12 7.74 -5.00
CA VAL A 198 12.37 8.19 -5.62
C VAL A 198 12.83 7.15 -6.63
N ARG A 199 13.38 7.64 -7.75
CA ARG A 199 14.02 6.84 -8.79
C ARG A 199 15.49 7.21 -8.94
N TYR A 200 16.37 6.22 -8.73
CA TYR A 200 17.79 6.38 -8.98
C TYR A 200 18.21 5.63 -10.25
N HIS A 201 18.99 6.28 -11.11
CA HIS A 201 19.54 5.71 -12.34
C HIS A 201 20.92 6.32 -12.66
N PRO A 202 21.90 5.52 -13.16
CA PRO A 202 23.27 5.98 -13.44
C PRO A 202 23.37 7.20 -14.37
N GLU A 203 22.49 7.29 -15.36
CA GLU A 203 22.46 8.37 -16.36
C GLU A 203 21.63 9.59 -15.92
N GLU A 204 21.00 9.50 -14.74
CA GLU A 204 20.14 10.54 -14.18
C GLU A 204 20.71 10.96 -12.82
N GLN A 205 19.91 10.85 -11.75
CA GLN A 205 20.38 10.97 -10.39
C GLN A 205 20.71 9.58 -9.84
N TYR A 206 21.98 9.30 -9.58
CA TYR A 206 22.44 7.96 -9.20
C TYR A 206 22.77 7.80 -7.71
N PHE A 207 22.86 8.90 -6.95
CA PHE A 207 23.14 8.90 -5.52
C PHE A 207 22.44 10.07 -4.84
N LEU A 208 22.46 10.09 -3.50
CA LEU A 208 21.97 11.22 -2.71
C LEU A 208 23.02 11.61 -1.67
N ARG A 209 23.43 12.88 -1.68
CA ARG A 209 24.45 13.41 -0.78
C ARG A 209 24.06 13.27 0.71
N PRO A 210 25.02 13.27 1.64
CA PRO A 210 24.74 13.26 3.07
C PRO A 210 23.76 14.36 3.50
N HIS A 211 22.74 14.01 4.28
CA HIS A 211 21.72 14.94 4.78
C HIS A 211 21.00 14.41 6.04
N HIS A 212 20.16 15.28 6.61
CA HIS A 212 19.12 14.92 7.56
C HIS A 212 17.75 15.06 6.91
N ASP A 213 16.80 14.24 7.35
CA ASP A 213 15.41 14.38 6.94
C ASP A 213 14.69 15.38 7.84
N SER A 214 13.74 16.10 7.26
CA SER A 214 12.83 16.93 8.05
C SER A 214 11.68 16.08 8.58
N SER A 215 11.99 15.13 9.46
CA SER A 215 11.06 14.19 10.10
C SER A 215 11.47 13.90 11.54
N THR A 216 10.54 13.45 12.36
CA THR A 216 10.90 12.76 13.61
C THR A 216 11.51 11.40 13.27
N TYR A 217 10.82 10.64 12.42
CA TYR A 217 11.34 9.40 11.84
C TYR A 217 10.99 9.29 10.36
N THR A 218 11.84 8.60 9.62
CA THR A 218 11.68 8.34 8.19
C THR A 218 11.44 6.87 7.99
N ILE A 219 10.55 6.54 7.06
CA ILE A 219 10.49 5.20 6.47
C ILE A 219 11.01 5.21 5.03
N ASN A 220 11.67 4.11 4.65
CA ASN A 220 12.22 3.90 3.32
C ASN A 220 11.98 2.46 2.88
N ILE A 221 11.03 2.25 1.98
CA ILE A 221 10.63 0.93 1.48
C ILE A 221 11.30 0.66 0.14
N ALA A 222 12.00 -0.45 0.02
CA ALA A 222 12.56 -0.90 -1.26
C ALA A 222 11.47 -1.48 -2.16
N LEU A 223 11.33 -0.94 -3.38
CA LEU A 223 10.27 -1.36 -4.31
C LEU A 223 10.75 -2.37 -5.37
N ASN A 224 12.05 -2.51 -5.58
CA ASN A 224 12.58 -3.47 -6.54
C ASN A 224 13.87 -4.15 -6.05
N ARG A 225 14.36 -5.12 -6.82
CA ARG A 225 15.31 -6.14 -6.34
C ARG A 225 16.76 -5.75 -6.67
N PRO A 226 17.65 -5.73 -5.66
CA PRO A 226 19.08 -5.59 -5.90
C PRO A 226 19.61 -6.80 -6.71
N HIS A 227 20.64 -6.56 -7.52
CA HIS A 227 21.28 -7.52 -8.43
C HIS A 227 20.41 -8.11 -9.55
N ILE A 228 19.14 -7.69 -9.65
CA ILE A 228 18.24 -8.07 -10.75
C ILE A 228 17.78 -6.82 -11.48
N ASP A 229 17.20 -5.87 -10.76
CA ASP A 229 16.63 -4.65 -11.33
C ASP A 229 17.64 -3.49 -11.29
N TYR A 230 18.62 -3.52 -10.36
CA TYR A 230 19.71 -2.56 -10.24
C TYR A 230 20.97 -3.15 -9.56
N GLU A 231 22.12 -2.52 -9.75
CA GLU A 231 23.38 -2.81 -9.03
C GLU A 231 23.83 -1.59 -8.19
N GLY A 232 24.50 -1.83 -7.06
CA GLY A 232 24.85 -0.79 -6.10
C GLY A 232 23.67 -0.34 -5.24
N GLY A 233 23.68 0.91 -4.80
CA GLY A 233 22.63 1.46 -3.94
C GLY A 233 22.74 1.06 -2.47
N GLY A 234 21.71 1.41 -1.71
CA GLY A 234 21.66 1.27 -0.25
C GLY A 234 21.52 2.61 0.46
N CYS A 235 21.74 2.59 1.77
CA CYS A 235 21.77 3.76 2.63
C CYS A 235 22.97 3.65 3.58
N HIS A 236 23.77 4.70 3.72
CA HIS A 236 24.91 4.75 4.63
C HIS A 236 24.67 5.79 5.72
N PHE A 237 24.75 5.38 6.98
CA PHE A 237 24.61 6.23 8.16
C PHE A 237 25.98 6.61 8.69
N LEU A 238 26.42 7.85 8.39
CA LEU A 238 27.80 8.29 8.53
C LEU A 238 28.29 8.23 9.98
N ARG A 239 27.47 8.69 10.93
CA ARG A 239 27.82 8.70 12.37
C ARG A 239 28.14 7.31 12.93
N TYR A 240 27.59 6.27 12.33
CA TYR A 240 27.76 4.88 12.79
C TYR A 240 28.70 4.09 11.90
N ASN A 241 29.21 4.68 10.81
CA ASN A 241 29.94 3.99 9.75
C ASN A 241 29.24 2.67 9.35
N CYS A 242 27.91 2.73 9.19
CA CYS A 242 27.06 1.56 8.98
C CYS A 242 26.26 1.72 7.70
N SER A 243 26.34 0.73 6.82
CA SER A 243 25.60 0.72 5.55
C SER A 243 24.57 -0.40 5.56
N VAL A 244 23.37 -0.08 5.09
CA VAL A 244 22.35 -1.07 4.75
C VAL A 244 22.27 -1.15 3.23
N VAL A 245 22.79 -2.26 2.70
CA VAL A 245 22.78 -2.62 1.28
C VAL A 245 21.83 -3.79 1.05
N ASP A 246 21.62 -4.17 -0.21
CA ASP A 246 20.82 -5.34 -0.60
C ASP A 246 19.41 -5.35 0.02
N LEU A 247 18.78 -4.18 0.03
CA LEU A 247 17.45 -3.98 0.59
C LEU A 247 16.44 -4.86 -0.13
N LYS A 248 15.84 -5.77 0.64
CA LYS A 248 14.81 -6.72 0.18
C LYS A 248 13.57 -5.94 -0.28
N ARG A 249 13.07 -6.28 -1.47
CA ARG A 249 11.81 -5.74 -1.99
C ARG A 249 10.68 -5.95 -0.98
N GLY A 250 9.89 -4.90 -0.74
CA GLY A 250 8.76 -4.90 0.19
C GLY A 250 9.13 -4.75 1.66
N TRP A 251 10.42 -4.59 1.98
CA TRP A 251 10.89 -4.29 3.33
C TRP A 251 11.11 -2.80 3.50
N SER A 252 10.82 -2.31 4.72
CA SER A 252 10.99 -0.92 5.14
C SER A 252 12.17 -0.79 6.09
N LEU A 253 13.02 0.21 5.86
CA LEU A 253 13.84 0.80 6.90
C LEU A 253 13.03 1.84 7.66
N MET A 254 13.25 1.93 8.97
CA MET A 254 12.72 2.99 9.82
C MET A 254 13.84 3.52 10.71
N HIS A 255 14.09 4.83 10.68
CA HIS A 255 15.12 5.49 11.47
C HIS A 255 14.73 6.92 11.85
N PRO A 256 15.30 7.50 12.91
CA PRO A 256 15.15 8.93 13.21
C PRO A 256 15.60 9.81 12.02
N GLY A 257 14.90 10.93 11.76
CA GLY A 257 15.24 11.82 10.66
C GLY A 257 16.25 12.92 11.02
N ARG A 258 16.14 13.44 12.25
CA ARG A 258 16.93 14.57 12.75
C ARG A 258 18.04 14.15 13.71
N LEU A 259 19.03 15.02 13.86
CA LEU A 259 20.12 15.01 14.84
C LEU A 259 21.12 13.84 14.72
N THR A 260 20.66 12.59 14.74
CA THR A 260 21.52 11.41 14.96
C THR A 260 21.79 10.60 13.70
N HIS A 261 20.91 10.61 12.70
CA HIS A 261 21.02 9.75 11.52
C HIS A 261 21.36 10.56 10.27
N TYR A 262 22.49 11.27 10.31
CA TYR A 262 23.04 11.91 9.12
C TYR A 262 23.45 10.80 8.14
N HIS A 263 22.80 10.75 6.98
CA HIS A 263 22.86 9.60 6.09
C HIS A 263 22.92 10.01 4.61
N GLU A 264 23.37 9.09 3.77
CA GLU A 264 23.47 9.28 2.32
C GLU A 264 22.89 8.09 1.55
N GLY A 265 22.42 8.37 0.33
CA GLY A 265 22.00 7.34 -0.62
C GLY A 265 23.19 6.88 -1.44
N LEU A 266 23.61 5.63 -1.25
CA LEU A 266 24.74 5.03 -1.98
C LEU A 266 24.46 4.98 -3.49
N ALA A 267 25.54 5.07 -4.28
CA ALA A 267 25.47 5.15 -5.72
C ALA A 267 24.89 3.87 -6.36
N VAL A 268 23.92 4.05 -7.25
CA VAL A 268 23.42 3.02 -8.17
C VAL A 268 24.31 3.03 -9.41
N THR A 269 24.92 1.88 -9.72
CA THR A 269 25.91 1.77 -10.82
C THR A 269 25.31 1.20 -12.10
N LYS A 270 24.15 0.54 -12.02
CA LYS A 270 23.46 -0.05 -13.17
C LYS A 270 21.98 -0.23 -12.88
N GLY A 271 21.15 -0.16 -13.91
CA GLY A 271 19.70 -0.35 -13.81
C GLY A 271 19.03 0.79 -13.05
N THR A 272 17.80 0.55 -12.60
CA THR A 272 16.98 1.57 -11.95
C THR A 272 16.56 1.10 -10.58
N ARG A 273 16.80 1.90 -9.54
CA ARG A 273 16.36 1.61 -8.17
C ARG A 273 15.17 2.48 -7.80
N TYR A 274 14.11 1.87 -7.29
CA TYR A 274 12.93 2.58 -6.77
C TYR A 274 12.80 2.37 -5.27
N ILE A 275 12.53 3.45 -4.56
CA ILE A 275 12.20 3.43 -3.12
C ILE A 275 11.00 4.31 -2.83
N MET A 276 10.16 3.91 -1.88
CA MET A 276 9.10 4.75 -1.32
C MET A 276 9.57 5.35 0.00
N VAL A 277 9.58 6.67 0.10
CA VAL A 277 10.07 7.40 1.27
C VAL A 277 8.94 8.21 1.90
N SER A 278 8.92 8.28 3.22
CA SER A 278 8.01 9.18 3.95
C SER A 278 8.70 9.81 5.14
N PHE A 279 8.62 11.13 5.21
CA PHE A 279 9.06 11.92 6.35
C PHE A 279 7.90 12.08 7.31
N VAL A 280 7.93 11.29 8.39
CA VAL A 280 6.83 11.21 9.34
C VAL A 280 7.12 12.08 10.56
N ASP A 281 6.09 12.81 10.96
CA ASP A 281 6.06 13.77 12.05
C ASP A 281 7.16 14.85 11.93
N PRO A 282 7.12 15.67 10.86
CA PRO A 282 8.09 16.75 10.59
C PRO A 282 8.12 17.87 11.64
#